data_AF-A0A9R0JCG9-F1
#
_entry.id   AF-A0A9R0JCG9-F1
#
_cell.length_a   1.000
_cell.length_b   1.000
_cell.length_c   1.000
_cell.angle_alpha   90.00
_cell.angle_beta   90.00
_cell.angle_gamma   90.00
#
_symmetry.space_group_name_H-M   'P 1'
#
loop_
_entity.id
_entity.type
_entity.pdbx_description
1 polymer ?
#
loop_
_entity_poly.entity_id
_entity_poly.type
_entity_poly.pdbx_seq_one_letter_code
_entity_poly.pdbx_strand_id
1 'polypeptide(L)'
;MMENLNKAAKTPLYPGCTKFTKLSGTLELHNVKTKFGISDVGFDHLLAKFGEILPVGNTLPSSTYYAEKLMCPFGLDYVKIHACRNDCILYRKEYENLDKCPKCGESRYKRIHGDDPKNKAPPAKVMWYLPIIPRFRRLFVAESDAKNLKWHDEGRKKDGLLRHQADSPQWKNIDRAYPKFKKEVRHLRLALCTNGMNPYGTLSIQWSTWPVLLAIYNLPPWLCMKRKYLMLSLLISGPKQPGNDIDVYLAPLIDDLKLLWNEGVPMYDAHTKTDFTLRAMIFCSINDFPAYGNLSGYKIKGEKACPICEEEMTPEWLDYFKKNVYLEFRKFLPRHHPYRKKKRQFNGCTEERQARTPLTGKQIYEKIKNIETSYGKCGKQENKTKDCSLEKSLNILGSSILERFVSPTLP
;
A
#
# COMPACT_ATOMS: atom_id res chain seq x y z
N MET A 1 -14.38 -2.94 -27.03
CA MET A 1 -12.93 -3.04 -26.70
C MET A 1 -12.47 -4.49 -26.55
N MET A 2 -13.15 -5.34 -25.77
CA MET A 2 -12.84 -6.78 -25.66
C MET A 2 -13.01 -7.59 -26.96
N GLU A 3 -13.93 -7.20 -27.85
CA GLU A 3 -14.12 -7.89 -29.14
C GLU A 3 -12.92 -7.78 -30.08
N ASN A 4 -12.31 -6.59 -30.19
CA ASN A 4 -11.10 -6.39 -30.98
C ASN A 4 -9.93 -7.23 -30.46
N LEU A 5 -9.86 -7.42 -29.14
CA LEU A 5 -8.88 -8.28 -28.49
C LEU A 5 -9.11 -9.74 -28.78
N ASN A 6 -10.34 -10.23 -28.60
CA ASN A 6 -10.71 -11.60 -28.93
C ASN A 6 -10.45 -11.91 -30.41
N LYS A 7 -10.71 -10.95 -31.30
CA LYS A 7 -10.36 -11.07 -32.72
C LYS A 7 -8.86 -11.19 -32.92
N ALA A 8 -8.06 -10.29 -32.33
CA ALA A 8 -6.60 -10.32 -32.44
C ALA A 8 -5.96 -11.56 -31.80
N ALA A 9 -6.57 -12.11 -30.74
CA ALA A 9 -6.14 -13.35 -30.10
C ALA A 9 -6.40 -14.58 -30.98
N LYS A 10 -7.37 -14.53 -31.89
CA LYS A 10 -7.69 -15.61 -32.84
C LYS A 10 -7.05 -15.42 -34.22
N THR A 11 -6.64 -14.19 -34.56
CA THR A 11 -6.03 -13.88 -35.85
C THR A 11 -4.56 -14.32 -35.84
N PRO A 12 -4.12 -15.19 -36.77
CA PRO A 12 -2.71 -15.54 -36.94
C PRO A 12 -1.84 -14.30 -37.21
N LEU A 13 -0.58 -14.32 -36.77
CA LEU A 13 0.33 -13.18 -37.01
C LEU A 13 0.53 -12.91 -38.52
N TYR A 14 0.57 -13.97 -39.33
CA TYR A 14 0.56 -13.95 -40.79
C TYR A 14 -0.10 -15.24 -41.31
N PRO A 15 -0.51 -15.32 -42.59
CA PRO A 15 -1.16 -16.50 -43.14
C PRO A 15 -0.33 -17.79 -42.92
N GLY A 16 -0.93 -18.81 -42.32
CA GLY A 16 -0.25 -20.07 -42.00
C GLY A 16 0.56 -20.08 -40.69
N CYS A 17 0.63 -18.97 -39.94
CA CYS A 17 1.33 -18.93 -38.65
C CYS A 17 0.55 -19.71 -37.58
N THR A 18 1.10 -20.83 -37.12
CA THR A 18 0.50 -21.64 -36.03
C THR A 18 1.06 -21.27 -34.66
N LYS A 19 2.25 -20.66 -34.61
CA LYS A 19 2.99 -20.37 -33.37
C LYS A 19 2.56 -19.06 -32.70
N PHE A 20 2.22 -18.04 -33.49
CA PHE A 20 1.89 -16.71 -32.97
C PHE A 20 0.60 -16.17 -33.58
N THR A 21 -0.18 -15.50 -32.74
CA THR A 21 -1.34 -14.70 -33.14
C THR A 21 -0.91 -13.25 -33.22
N LYS A 22 -1.75 -12.39 -33.84
CA LYS A 22 -1.54 -10.94 -33.84
C LYS A 22 -1.27 -10.43 -32.43
N LEU A 23 -2.06 -10.90 -31.48
CA LEU A 23 -1.93 -10.50 -30.10
C LEU A 23 -0.65 -11.03 -29.45
N SER A 24 -0.36 -12.34 -29.53
CA SER A 24 0.81 -12.90 -28.86
C SER A 24 2.12 -12.37 -29.45
N GLY A 25 2.20 -12.22 -30.77
CA GLY A 25 3.36 -11.64 -31.45
C GLY A 25 3.61 -10.18 -31.05
N THR A 26 2.55 -9.37 -30.98
CA THR A 26 2.65 -7.98 -30.51
C THR A 26 3.13 -7.92 -29.06
N LEU A 27 2.58 -8.77 -28.19
CA LEU A 27 2.90 -8.80 -26.77
C LEU A 27 4.37 -9.19 -26.52
N GLU A 28 4.87 -10.22 -27.20
CA GLU A 28 6.28 -10.65 -27.07
C GLU A 28 7.25 -9.56 -27.49
N LEU A 29 7.00 -8.88 -28.62
CA LEU A 29 7.83 -7.77 -29.08
C LEU A 29 7.79 -6.57 -28.13
N HIS A 30 6.62 -6.26 -27.58
CA HIS A 30 6.51 -5.20 -26.58
C HIS A 30 7.18 -5.56 -25.24
N ASN A 31 7.18 -6.84 -24.85
CA ASN A 31 7.95 -7.32 -23.70
C ASN A 31 9.46 -7.13 -23.92
N VAL A 32 9.96 -7.36 -25.14
CA VAL A 32 11.36 -7.06 -25.50
C VAL A 32 11.62 -5.55 -25.40
N LYS A 33 10.75 -4.70 -25.98
CA LYS A 33 10.85 -3.24 -25.87
C LYS A 33 11.02 -2.79 -24.42
N THR A 34 10.11 -3.23 -23.55
CA THR A 34 10.08 -2.84 -22.14
C THR A 34 11.25 -3.41 -21.35
N LYS A 35 11.65 -4.66 -21.62
CA LYS A 35 12.76 -5.32 -20.92
C LYS A 35 14.12 -4.67 -21.21
N PHE A 36 14.34 -4.21 -22.43
CA PHE A 36 15.61 -3.63 -22.87
C PHE A 36 15.58 -2.10 -22.98
N GLY A 37 14.47 -1.45 -22.61
CA GLY A 37 14.36 0.01 -22.61
C GLY A 37 14.44 0.61 -24.02
N ILE A 38 13.91 -0.09 -25.03
CA ILE A 38 13.90 0.41 -26.42
C ILE A 38 12.96 1.62 -26.49
N SER A 39 13.44 2.73 -27.06
CA SER A 39 12.63 3.94 -27.26
C SER A 39 11.46 3.68 -28.20
N ASP A 40 10.40 4.48 -28.12
CA ASP A 40 9.23 4.37 -29.01
C ASP A 40 9.64 4.48 -30.47
N VAL A 41 10.51 5.46 -30.78
CA VAL A 41 11.08 5.64 -32.13
C VAL A 41 11.86 4.40 -32.56
N GLY A 42 12.68 3.82 -31.67
CA GLY A 42 13.42 2.59 -31.97
C GLY A 42 12.49 1.40 -32.21
N PHE A 43 11.42 1.29 -31.42
CA PHE A 43 10.43 0.23 -31.56
C PHE A 43 9.60 0.37 -32.84
N ASP A 44 9.25 1.58 -33.25
CA ASP A 44 8.59 1.86 -34.53
C ASP A 44 9.43 1.37 -35.71
N HIS A 45 10.73 1.67 -35.71
CA HIS A 45 11.66 1.18 -36.74
C HIS A 45 11.77 -0.34 -36.72
N LEU A 46 11.82 -0.97 -35.54
CA LEU A 46 11.84 -2.43 -35.42
C LEU A 46 10.54 -3.06 -35.95
N LEU A 47 9.38 -2.52 -35.60
CA LEU A 47 8.09 -3.01 -36.07
C LEU A 47 7.97 -2.89 -37.60
N ALA A 48 8.43 -1.78 -38.18
CA ALA A 48 8.48 -1.60 -39.63
C ALA A 48 9.37 -2.66 -40.30
N LYS A 49 10.58 -2.90 -39.77
CA LYS A 49 11.50 -3.92 -40.30
C LYS A 49 10.99 -5.34 -40.14
N PHE A 50 10.36 -5.67 -39.01
CA PHE A 50 9.70 -6.96 -38.86
C PHE A 50 8.51 -7.11 -39.82
N GLY A 51 7.76 -6.03 -40.09
CA GLY A 51 6.69 -6.01 -41.09
C GLY A 51 7.17 -6.33 -42.50
N GLU A 52 8.39 -5.90 -42.87
CA GLU A 52 9.05 -6.24 -44.15
C GLU A 52 9.58 -7.67 -44.19
N ILE A 53 10.10 -8.19 -43.06
CA ILE A 53 10.67 -9.54 -42.97
C ILE A 53 9.58 -10.63 -42.94
N LEU A 54 8.43 -10.33 -42.33
CA LEU A 54 7.33 -11.28 -42.20
C LEU A 54 6.60 -11.47 -43.54
N PRO A 55 5.97 -12.64 -43.76
CA PRO A 55 5.23 -12.91 -44.99
C PRO A 55 4.16 -11.86 -45.30
N VAL A 56 3.84 -11.74 -46.60
CA VAL A 56 2.77 -10.86 -47.10
C VAL A 56 1.44 -11.21 -46.40
N GLY A 57 0.71 -10.19 -45.98
CA GLY A 57 -0.53 -10.35 -45.21
C GLY A 57 -0.32 -10.48 -43.70
N ASN A 58 0.87 -10.17 -43.18
CA ASN A 58 1.09 -10.09 -41.74
C ASN A 58 0.23 -9.00 -41.08
N THR A 59 -0.08 -9.21 -39.81
CA THR A 59 -1.01 -8.38 -39.03
C THR A 59 -0.32 -7.64 -37.89
N LEU A 60 1.01 -7.60 -37.91
CA LEU A 60 1.83 -6.95 -36.91
C LEU A 60 1.51 -5.43 -36.89
N PRO A 61 1.39 -4.80 -35.70
CA PRO A 61 1.21 -3.36 -35.63
C PRO A 61 2.36 -2.61 -36.29
N SER A 62 2.03 -1.55 -37.03
CA SER A 62 3.01 -0.72 -37.74
C SER A 62 3.70 0.32 -36.85
N SER A 63 3.22 0.52 -35.61
CA SER A 63 3.81 1.46 -34.67
C SER A 63 3.55 1.05 -33.22
N THR A 64 4.34 1.64 -32.33
CA THR A 64 4.22 1.60 -30.87
C THR A 64 2.81 1.97 -30.45
N TYR A 65 2.24 3.04 -31.03
CA TYR A 65 0.87 3.45 -30.74
C TYR A 65 -0.15 2.34 -31.00
N TYR A 66 -0.09 1.67 -32.16
CA TYR A 66 -1.03 0.60 -32.47
C TYR A 66 -0.81 -0.66 -31.63
N ALA A 67 0.45 -0.97 -31.32
CA ALA A 67 0.78 -2.05 -30.39
C ALA A 67 0.20 -1.77 -29.01
N GLU A 68 0.45 -0.59 -28.45
CA GLU A 68 -0.07 -0.15 -27.15
C GLU A 68 -1.59 -0.05 -27.15
N LYS A 69 -2.22 0.42 -28.21
CA LYS A 69 -3.68 0.45 -28.35
C LYS A 69 -4.29 -0.95 -28.32
N LEU A 70 -3.63 -1.94 -28.93
CA LEU A 70 -4.05 -3.34 -28.88
C LEU A 70 -3.89 -3.91 -27.47
N MET A 71 -2.80 -3.56 -26.76
CA MET A 71 -2.52 -4.06 -25.41
C MET A 71 -3.21 -3.26 -24.30
N CYS A 72 -3.72 -2.07 -24.59
CA CYS A 72 -4.34 -1.16 -23.63
C CYS A 72 -5.36 -1.84 -22.70
N PRO A 73 -6.22 -2.77 -23.16
CA PRO A 73 -7.17 -3.42 -22.26
C PRO A 73 -6.54 -4.48 -21.33
N PHE A 74 -5.31 -4.92 -21.59
CA PHE A 74 -4.49 -5.67 -20.62
C PHE A 74 -3.83 -4.74 -19.59
N GLY A 75 -3.75 -3.44 -19.88
CA GLY A 75 -3.30 -2.43 -18.93
C GLY A 75 -4.04 -2.58 -17.61
N LEU A 76 -3.31 -2.42 -16.51
CA LEU A 76 -3.93 -2.20 -15.22
C LEU A 76 -4.43 -0.77 -15.21
N ASP A 77 -5.75 -0.59 -15.10
CA ASP A 77 -6.33 0.74 -15.00
C ASP A 77 -5.70 1.48 -13.82
N TYR A 78 -5.46 2.77 -14.02
CA TYR A 78 -5.04 3.67 -12.97
C TYR A 78 -5.88 4.93 -13.02
N VAL A 79 -6.11 5.51 -11.85
CA VAL A 79 -6.83 6.76 -11.67
C VAL A 79 -5.84 7.81 -11.21
N LYS A 80 -5.68 8.88 -12.01
CA LYS A 80 -4.94 10.07 -11.59
C LYS A 80 -5.85 10.93 -10.73
N ILE A 81 -5.53 11.07 -9.46
CA ILE A 81 -6.30 11.89 -8.53
C ILE A 81 -5.47 13.12 -8.16
N HIS A 82 -6.03 14.32 -8.35
CA HIS A 82 -5.35 15.55 -7.95
C HIS A 82 -5.37 15.65 -6.43
N ALA A 83 -4.29 16.15 -5.84
CA ALA A 83 -4.19 16.37 -4.40
C ALA A 83 -3.92 17.84 -4.12
N CYS A 84 -4.39 18.32 -2.97
CA CYS A 84 -3.99 19.63 -2.46
C CYS A 84 -2.47 19.71 -2.32
N ARG A 85 -1.87 20.85 -2.66
CA ARG A 85 -0.42 21.09 -2.50
C ARG A 85 0.08 20.89 -1.06
N ASN A 86 -0.79 21.19 -0.09
CA ASN A 86 -0.55 21.05 1.33
C ASN A 86 -1.07 19.73 1.89
N ASP A 87 -1.48 18.78 1.05
CA ASP A 87 -1.92 17.43 1.46
C ASP A 87 -3.24 17.40 2.27
N CYS A 88 -4.03 18.48 2.23
CA CYS A 88 -5.28 18.62 3.00
C CYS A 88 -6.43 17.69 2.56
N ILE A 89 -6.54 17.46 1.25
CA ILE A 89 -7.61 16.70 0.59
C ILE A 89 -7.12 16.08 -0.72
N LEU A 90 -7.89 15.10 -1.21
CA LEU A 90 -7.91 14.67 -2.61
C LEU A 90 -9.11 15.30 -3.32
N TYR A 91 -8.91 15.77 -4.55
CA TYR A 91 -10.01 16.25 -5.41
C TYR A 91 -10.72 15.04 -6.02
N ARG A 92 -11.55 14.39 -5.21
CA ARG A 92 -12.39 13.23 -5.55
C ARG A 92 -13.75 13.37 -4.84
N LYS A 93 -14.78 12.66 -5.33
CA LYS A 93 -16.14 12.69 -4.75
C LYS A 93 -16.63 14.14 -4.61
N GLU A 94 -16.99 14.58 -3.40
CA GLU A 94 -17.49 15.93 -3.12
C GLU A 94 -16.51 17.06 -3.50
N TYR A 95 -15.21 16.77 -3.62
CA TYR A 95 -14.19 17.76 -3.99
C TYR A 95 -13.76 17.69 -5.47
N GLU A 96 -14.35 16.80 -6.27
CA GLU A 96 -13.90 16.52 -7.64
C GLU A 96 -13.94 17.75 -8.55
N ASN A 97 -14.97 18.58 -8.41
CA ASN A 97 -15.19 19.76 -9.25
C ASN A 97 -14.59 21.05 -8.67
N LEU A 98 -13.92 20.98 -7.52
CA LEU A 98 -13.30 22.15 -6.92
C LEU A 98 -11.97 22.47 -7.60
N ASP A 99 -11.74 23.77 -7.84
CA ASP A 99 -10.46 24.29 -8.34
C ASP A 99 -9.58 24.88 -7.21
N LYS A 100 -10.14 25.02 -5.99
CA LYS A 100 -9.42 25.46 -4.78
C LYS A 100 -9.70 24.52 -3.62
N CYS A 101 -8.72 24.34 -2.74
CA CYS A 101 -8.86 23.51 -1.56
C CYS A 101 -9.78 24.21 -0.54
N PRO A 102 -10.86 23.58 -0.07
CA PRO A 102 -11.77 24.18 0.91
C PRO A 102 -11.14 24.35 2.29
N LYS A 103 -10.07 23.60 2.61
CA LYS A 103 -9.39 23.68 3.90
C LYS A 103 -8.34 24.79 3.97
N CYS A 104 -7.64 25.06 2.88
CA CYS A 104 -6.50 25.98 2.89
C CYS A 104 -6.50 27.06 1.81
N GLY A 105 -7.51 27.09 0.94
CA GLY A 105 -7.64 28.06 -0.15
C GLY A 105 -6.64 27.89 -1.30
N GLU A 106 -5.69 26.96 -1.20
CA GLU A 106 -4.69 26.73 -2.26
C GLU A 106 -5.33 26.26 -3.57
N SER A 107 -4.74 26.69 -4.68
CA SER A 107 -5.16 26.26 -6.01
C SER A 107 -4.88 24.77 -6.23
N ARG A 108 -5.80 24.10 -6.92
CA ARG A 108 -5.62 22.74 -7.44
C ARG A 108 -4.50 22.65 -8.48
N TYR A 109 -4.25 23.73 -9.21
CA TYR A 109 -3.31 23.79 -10.33
C TYR A 109 -2.06 24.61 -10.01
N LYS A 110 -0.97 24.35 -10.72
CA LYS A 110 0.26 25.13 -10.63
C LYS A 110 -0.01 26.55 -11.13
N ARG A 111 0.61 27.55 -10.50
CA ARG A 111 0.64 28.93 -11.02
C ARG A 111 1.72 28.99 -12.09
N ILE A 112 1.34 29.21 -13.35
CA ILE A 112 2.26 29.51 -14.45
C ILE A 112 2.06 30.99 -14.79
N HIS A 113 3.14 31.77 -14.81
CA HIS A 113 3.07 33.15 -15.28
C HIS A 113 2.85 33.15 -16.79
N GLY A 114 1.74 33.74 -17.26
CA GLY A 114 1.49 33.97 -18.69
C GLY A 114 0.52 33.02 -19.38
N ASP A 115 -0.19 32.14 -18.67
CA ASP A 115 -1.18 31.25 -19.31
C ASP A 115 -2.53 31.93 -19.55
N ASP A 116 -3.09 31.68 -20.74
CA ASP A 116 -4.44 32.07 -21.17
C ASP A 116 -5.48 31.41 -20.23
N PRO A 117 -6.40 32.16 -19.62
CA PRO A 117 -7.40 31.64 -18.66
C PRO A 117 -8.29 30.52 -19.19
N LYS A 118 -8.25 30.24 -20.51
CA LYS A 118 -8.97 29.15 -21.17
C LYS A 118 -8.31 27.77 -21.02
N ASN A 119 -7.01 27.69 -20.74
CA ASN A 119 -6.31 26.41 -20.56
C ASN A 119 -5.99 26.17 -19.08
N LYS A 120 -6.60 25.12 -18.50
CA LYS A 120 -6.31 24.73 -17.12
C LYS A 120 -4.84 24.31 -17.00
N ALA A 121 -4.07 25.06 -16.22
CA ALA A 121 -2.69 24.73 -15.87
C ALA A 121 -2.59 23.30 -15.28
N PRO A 122 -1.43 22.64 -15.34
CA PRO A 122 -1.27 21.30 -14.81
C PRO A 122 -1.53 21.24 -13.29
N PRO A 123 -2.03 20.11 -12.76
CA PRO A 123 -2.30 19.96 -11.33
C PRO A 123 -1.04 20.19 -10.48
N ALA A 124 -1.23 20.81 -9.32
CA ALA A 124 -0.14 21.09 -8.37
C ALA A 124 0.50 19.81 -7.82
N LYS A 125 -0.32 18.81 -7.49
CA LYS A 125 0.11 17.49 -7.01
C LYS A 125 -0.84 16.42 -7.52
N VAL A 126 -0.29 15.25 -7.86
CA VAL A 126 -1.05 14.10 -8.37
C VAL A 126 -0.63 12.85 -7.62
N MET A 127 -1.61 12.06 -7.21
CA MET A 127 -1.40 10.67 -6.81
C MET A 127 -1.95 9.74 -7.90
N TRP A 128 -1.34 8.57 -8.01
CA TRP A 128 -1.80 7.51 -8.89
C TRP A 128 -2.41 6.43 -8.03
N TYR A 129 -3.68 6.14 -8.26
CA TYR A 129 -4.38 5.04 -7.61
C TYR A 129 -4.56 3.91 -8.60
N LEU A 130 -4.17 2.70 -8.22
CA LEU A 130 -4.31 1.49 -9.01
C LEU A 130 -5.35 0.60 -8.29
N PRO A 131 -6.60 0.57 -8.78
CA PRO A 131 -7.69 -0.18 -8.14
C PRO A 131 -7.33 -1.66 -7.93
N ILE A 132 -7.64 -2.19 -6.75
CA ILE A 132 -7.20 -3.53 -6.36
C ILE A 132 -8.22 -4.60 -6.75
N ILE A 133 -9.51 -4.26 -6.79
CA ILE A 133 -10.59 -5.19 -7.10
C ILE A 133 -10.47 -5.81 -8.51
N PRO A 134 -10.21 -5.04 -9.59
CA PRO A 134 -10.02 -5.62 -10.92
C PRO A 134 -8.81 -6.57 -10.97
N ARG A 135 -7.79 -6.31 -10.16
CA ARG A 135 -6.57 -7.15 -10.08
C ARG A 135 -6.86 -8.48 -9.42
N PHE A 136 -7.63 -8.48 -8.33
CA PHE A 136 -8.12 -9.72 -7.72
C PHE A 136 -8.97 -10.53 -8.69
N ARG A 137 -9.88 -9.89 -9.43
CA ARG A 137 -10.68 -10.58 -10.45
C ARG A 137 -9.78 -11.27 -11.48
N ARG A 138 -8.74 -10.60 -11.97
CA ARG A 138 -7.76 -11.20 -12.91
C ARG A 138 -7.02 -12.41 -12.30
N LEU A 139 -6.63 -12.34 -11.03
CA LEU A 139 -5.95 -13.45 -10.35
C LEU A 139 -6.87 -14.69 -10.21
N PHE A 140 -8.17 -14.49 -9.95
CA PHE A 140 -9.12 -15.60 -9.86
C PHE A 140 -9.54 -16.16 -11.23
N VAL A 141 -9.47 -15.36 -12.30
CA VAL A 141 -9.70 -15.82 -13.68
C VAL A 141 -8.54 -16.66 -14.23
N ALA A 142 -7.31 -16.44 -13.76
CA ALA A 142 -6.17 -17.27 -14.12
C ALA A 142 -6.14 -18.53 -13.25
N GLU A 143 -6.47 -19.69 -13.83
CA GLU A 143 -6.58 -20.98 -13.10
C GLU A 143 -5.36 -21.30 -12.23
N SER A 144 -4.13 -21.08 -12.74
CA SER A 144 -2.91 -21.32 -11.97
C SER A 144 -2.79 -20.40 -10.75
N ASP A 145 -3.19 -19.13 -10.89
CA ASP A 145 -3.10 -18.14 -9.83
C ASP A 145 -4.22 -18.37 -8.80
N ALA A 146 -5.43 -18.66 -9.26
CA ALA A 146 -6.58 -19.03 -8.43
C ALA A 146 -6.31 -20.25 -7.55
N LYS A 147 -5.67 -21.30 -8.11
CA LYS A 147 -5.18 -22.45 -7.34
C LYS A 147 -4.20 -22.02 -6.25
N ASN A 148 -3.23 -21.17 -6.59
CA ASN A 148 -2.23 -20.69 -5.63
C ASN A 148 -2.84 -19.84 -4.50
N LEU A 149 -3.94 -19.12 -4.75
CA LEU A 149 -4.64 -18.33 -3.73
C LEU A 149 -5.33 -19.18 -2.65
N LYS A 150 -5.49 -20.49 -2.85
CA LYS A 150 -6.00 -21.42 -1.82
C LYS A 150 -4.89 -22.22 -1.14
N TRP A 151 -3.64 -22.05 -1.57
CA TRP A 151 -2.49 -22.84 -1.11
C TRP A 151 -2.31 -22.81 0.41
N HIS A 152 -2.51 -21.65 1.04
CA HIS A 152 -2.33 -21.49 2.48
C HIS A 152 -3.17 -22.45 3.34
N ASP A 153 -4.28 -22.98 2.81
CA ASP A 153 -5.11 -23.98 3.48
C ASP A 153 -4.96 -25.39 2.89
N GLU A 154 -4.98 -25.50 1.56
CA GLU A 154 -5.00 -26.80 0.84
C GLU A 154 -3.60 -27.41 0.67
N GLY A 155 -2.58 -26.59 0.41
CA GLY A 155 -1.23 -27.03 0.05
C GLY A 155 -0.18 -26.88 1.15
N ARG A 156 -0.53 -26.24 2.26
CA ARG A 156 0.40 -25.95 3.36
C ARG A 156 0.50 -27.14 4.32
N LYS A 157 1.73 -27.52 4.68
CA LYS A 157 2.01 -28.50 5.74
C LYS A 157 1.65 -27.92 7.11
N LYS A 158 0.78 -28.61 7.86
CA LYS A 158 0.28 -28.23 9.19
C LYS A 158 0.96 -29.07 10.29
N ASP A 159 2.29 -28.96 10.41
CA ASP A 159 3.12 -29.77 11.34
C ASP A 159 3.47 -29.05 12.66
N GLY A 160 2.81 -27.93 12.96
CA GLY A 160 3.04 -27.15 14.17
C GLY A 160 4.23 -26.18 14.09
N LEU A 161 4.98 -26.18 12.99
CA LEU A 161 6.11 -25.27 12.78
C LEU A 161 5.67 -23.97 12.07
N LEU A 162 6.40 -22.87 12.30
CA LEU A 162 6.18 -21.61 11.59
C LEU A 162 6.81 -21.67 10.19
N ARG A 163 6.01 -22.05 9.18
CA ARG A 163 6.45 -22.16 7.78
C ARG A 163 5.93 -21.03 6.91
N HIS A 164 4.81 -20.44 7.32
CA HIS A 164 4.10 -19.42 6.59
C HIS A 164 3.32 -18.52 7.57
N GLN A 165 2.88 -17.34 7.11
CA GLN A 165 2.11 -16.40 7.93
C GLN A 165 0.81 -17.02 8.46
N ALA A 166 0.25 -18.01 7.75
CA ALA A 166 -0.89 -18.79 8.19
C ALA A 166 -0.64 -19.69 9.42
N ASP A 167 0.62 -19.92 9.80
CA ASP A 167 0.98 -20.63 11.03
C ASP A 167 1.01 -19.71 12.26
N SER A 168 1.01 -18.38 12.04
CA SER A 168 1.15 -17.40 13.10
C SER A 168 -0.02 -17.43 14.09
N PRO A 169 0.22 -17.11 15.36
CA PRO A 169 -0.86 -16.89 16.33
C PRO A 169 -1.87 -15.86 15.84
N GLN A 170 -1.42 -14.82 15.12
CA GLN A 170 -2.28 -13.78 14.57
C GLN A 170 -3.34 -14.34 13.61
N TRP A 171 -2.94 -15.22 12.70
CA TRP A 171 -3.87 -15.86 11.78
C TRP A 171 -4.93 -16.67 12.52
N LYS A 172 -4.51 -17.44 13.53
CA LYS A 172 -5.42 -18.23 14.37
C LYS A 172 -6.38 -17.36 15.18
N ASN A 173 -5.90 -16.22 15.68
CA ASN A 173 -6.73 -15.25 16.41
C ASN A 173 -7.78 -14.62 15.50
N ILE A 174 -7.41 -14.20 14.29
CA ILE A 174 -8.33 -13.68 13.27
C ILE A 174 -9.39 -14.73 12.91
N ASP A 175 -8.96 -15.97 12.66
CA ASP A 175 -9.86 -17.07 12.33
C ASP A 175 -10.88 -17.36 13.44
N ARG A 176 -10.48 -17.19 14.71
CA ARG A 176 -11.37 -17.32 15.87
C ARG A 176 -12.34 -16.15 15.99
N ALA A 177 -11.87 -14.92 15.75
CA ALA A 177 -12.68 -13.71 15.82
C ALA A 177 -13.69 -13.61 14.67
N TYR A 178 -13.34 -14.12 13.49
CA TYR A 178 -14.13 -14.00 12.27
C TYR A 178 -14.38 -15.37 11.60
N PRO A 179 -15.18 -16.27 12.22
CA PRO A 179 -15.38 -17.62 11.72
C PRO A 179 -16.08 -17.66 10.35
N LYS A 180 -16.96 -16.69 10.06
CA LYS A 180 -17.60 -16.55 8.73
C LYS A 180 -16.57 -16.23 7.65
N PHE A 181 -15.58 -15.38 7.96
CA PHE A 181 -14.50 -15.04 7.03
C PHE A 181 -13.58 -16.25 6.80
N LYS A 182 -13.24 -16.97 7.87
CA LYS A 182 -12.43 -18.20 7.80
C LYS A 182 -13.05 -19.27 6.89
N LYS A 183 -14.37 -19.43 6.93
CA LYS A 183 -15.09 -20.51 6.21
C LYS A 183 -14.83 -20.49 4.70
N GLU A 184 -14.59 -19.31 4.12
CA GLU A 184 -14.27 -19.16 2.71
C GLU A 184 -12.76 -19.03 2.51
N VAL A 185 -12.14 -20.11 2.02
CA VAL A 185 -10.68 -20.20 1.80
C VAL A 185 -10.20 -19.16 0.78
N ARG A 186 -11.06 -18.72 -0.14
CA ARG A 186 -10.69 -17.73 -1.17
C ARG A 186 -10.60 -16.30 -0.64
N HIS A 187 -11.04 -16.03 0.59
CA HIS A 187 -10.92 -14.69 1.17
C HIS A 187 -9.47 -14.28 1.41
N LEU A 188 -9.12 -13.06 1.01
CA LEU A 188 -7.74 -12.61 0.94
C LEU A 188 -7.27 -11.91 2.22
N ARG A 189 -6.07 -12.28 2.67
CA ARG A 189 -5.34 -11.64 3.76
C ARG A 189 -4.15 -10.87 3.18
N LEU A 190 -4.21 -9.55 3.31
CA LEU A 190 -3.31 -8.62 2.63
C LEU A 190 -2.29 -8.03 3.62
N ALA A 191 -1.02 -7.98 3.25
CA ALA A 191 -0.02 -7.22 3.96
C ALA A 191 0.16 -5.86 3.29
N LEU A 192 0.03 -4.77 4.04
CA LEU A 192 0.23 -3.43 3.53
C LEU A 192 1.63 -2.92 3.85
N CYS A 193 2.36 -2.48 2.83
CA CYS A 193 3.72 -1.99 2.99
C CYS A 193 3.83 -0.59 2.39
N THR A 194 4.51 0.33 3.08
CA THR A 194 4.82 1.65 2.54
C THR A 194 6.15 2.16 3.08
N ASN A 195 6.90 2.85 2.23
CA ASN A 195 8.06 3.63 2.64
C ASN A 195 8.31 4.76 1.64
N GLY A 196 9.07 5.78 2.03
CA GLY A 196 9.60 6.77 1.11
C GLY A 196 10.71 6.18 0.25
N MET A 197 10.63 6.42 -1.06
CA MET A 197 11.70 6.11 -2.02
C MET A 197 12.06 7.35 -2.83
N ASN A 198 13.32 7.41 -3.28
CA ASN A 198 13.78 8.45 -4.17
C ASN A 198 14.07 7.87 -5.56
N PRO A 199 13.25 8.18 -6.58
CA PRO A 199 13.41 7.63 -7.91
C PRO A 199 14.58 8.26 -8.70
N TYR A 200 15.14 9.39 -8.25
CA TYR A 200 16.19 10.14 -8.97
C TYR A 200 17.61 9.87 -8.44
N GLY A 201 17.79 8.81 -7.64
CA GLY A 201 19.10 8.36 -7.16
C GLY A 201 19.66 9.14 -5.97
N THR A 202 20.80 8.66 -5.46
CA THR A 202 21.42 9.06 -4.17
C THR A 202 21.78 10.54 -4.07
N LEU A 203 21.84 11.28 -5.19
CA LEU A 203 22.35 12.65 -5.25
C LEU A 203 21.26 13.74 -5.20
N SER A 204 19.98 13.39 -5.18
CA SER A 204 18.88 14.37 -5.09
C SER A 204 17.98 14.12 -3.89
N ILE A 205 18.22 14.81 -2.76
CA ILE A 205 17.37 14.69 -1.55
C ILE A 205 15.99 15.39 -1.74
N GLN A 206 15.77 16.02 -2.90
CA GLN A 206 14.61 16.88 -3.15
C GLN A 206 13.31 16.10 -3.43
N TRP A 207 13.38 14.79 -3.63
CA TRP A 207 12.22 14.01 -4.05
C TRP A 207 12.01 12.74 -3.20
N SER A 208 10.86 12.69 -2.53
CA SER A 208 10.37 11.51 -1.82
C SER A 208 9.03 11.09 -2.40
N THR A 209 9.02 9.96 -3.11
CA THR A 209 7.82 9.30 -3.63
C THR A 209 7.43 8.18 -2.66
N TRP A 210 6.14 8.04 -2.39
CA TRP A 210 5.64 7.06 -1.43
C TRP A 210 4.75 6.03 -2.13
N PRO A 211 5.28 4.85 -2.48
CA PRO A 211 4.48 3.72 -2.91
C PRO A 211 3.76 3.06 -1.73
N VAL A 212 2.50 2.71 -1.93
CA VAL A 212 1.76 1.78 -1.07
C VAL A 212 1.61 0.47 -1.83
N LEU A 213 2.11 -0.60 -1.24
CA LEU A 213 2.13 -1.95 -1.79
C LEU A 213 1.23 -2.87 -0.98
N LEU A 214 0.63 -3.84 -1.65
CA LEU A 214 -0.10 -4.95 -1.04
C LEU A 214 0.54 -6.28 -1.45
N ALA A 215 0.85 -7.11 -0.46
CA ALA A 215 1.21 -8.51 -0.66
C ALA A 215 0.02 -9.41 -0.28
N ILE A 216 -0.18 -10.50 -1.01
CA ILE A 216 -1.25 -11.47 -0.74
C ILE A 216 -0.66 -12.66 0.02
N TYR A 217 -0.96 -12.79 1.30
CA TYR A 217 -0.47 -13.88 2.15
C TYR A 217 -1.26 -15.18 2.00
N ASN A 218 -2.22 -15.25 1.08
CA ASN A 218 -2.82 -16.52 0.72
C ASN A 218 -1.92 -17.36 -0.20
N LEU A 219 -0.99 -16.69 -0.91
CA LEU A 219 -0.07 -17.31 -1.86
C LEU A 219 1.05 -18.07 -1.14
N PRO A 220 1.65 -19.08 -1.81
CA PRO A 220 2.79 -19.78 -1.26
C PRO A 220 4.02 -18.89 -1.04
N PRO A 221 4.93 -19.25 -0.11
CA PRO A 221 6.12 -18.48 0.25
C PRO A 221 7.01 -18.10 -0.96
N TRP A 222 7.09 -18.98 -1.95
CA TRP A 222 7.91 -18.74 -3.15
C TRP A 222 7.27 -17.77 -4.16
N LEU A 223 5.99 -17.40 -3.97
CA LEU A 223 5.25 -16.46 -4.82
C LEU A 223 4.87 -15.16 -4.11
N CYS A 224 4.52 -15.19 -2.82
CA CYS A 224 3.87 -14.06 -2.14
C CYS A 224 4.67 -12.74 -2.15
N MET A 225 6.00 -12.81 -2.25
CA MET A 225 6.90 -11.65 -2.34
C MET A 225 7.51 -11.45 -3.75
N LYS A 226 7.06 -12.20 -4.77
CA LYS A 226 7.55 -12.01 -6.14
C LYS A 226 6.92 -10.77 -6.76
N ARG A 227 7.67 -10.06 -7.59
CA ARG A 227 7.25 -8.83 -8.28
C ARG A 227 5.89 -8.96 -9.00
N LYS A 228 5.56 -10.14 -9.55
CA LYS A 228 4.25 -10.41 -10.19
C LYS A 228 3.07 -10.23 -9.22
N TYR A 229 3.24 -10.60 -7.95
CA TYR A 229 2.16 -10.64 -6.95
C TYR A 229 2.20 -9.49 -5.96
N LEU A 230 3.28 -8.71 -5.91
CA LEU A 230 3.33 -7.45 -5.18
C LEU A 230 2.54 -6.38 -5.95
N MET A 231 1.45 -5.93 -5.35
CA MET A 231 0.55 -4.98 -5.98
C MET A 231 0.83 -3.57 -5.52
N LEU A 232 1.36 -2.73 -6.40
CA LEU A 232 1.31 -1.29 -6.21
C LEU A 232 -0.13 -0.81 -6.25
N SER A 233 -0.65 -0.31 -5.14
CA SER A 233 -2.01 0.23 -5.02
C SER A 233 -2.03 1.75 -5.12
N LEU A 234 -1.00 2.42 -4.59
CA LEU A 234 -0.90 3.89 -4.62
C LEU A 234 0.52 4.31 -4.94
N LEU A 235 0.67 5.36 -5.75
CA LEU A 235 1.93 6.07 -5.93
C LEU A 235 1.71 7.55 -5.62
N ILE A 236 2.20 7.98 -4.47
CA ILE A 236 2.08 9.36 -4.01
C ILE A 236 3.32 10.12 -4.49
N SER A 237 3.13 11.03 -5.42
CA SER A 237 4.23 11.82 -6.00
C SER A 237 4.82 12.78 -4.97
N GLY A 238 6.13 12.96 -5.05
CA GLY A 238 6.89 13.97 -4.28
C GLY A 238 6.52 15.41 -4.65
N PRO A 239 7.31 16.41 -4.21
CA PRO A 239 8.69 16.28 -3.71
C PRO A 239 8.83 15.88 -2.24
N LYS A 240 7.86 16.24 -1.39
CA LYS A 240 7.94 16.02 0.07
C LYS A 240 7.13 14.80 0.49
N GLN A 241 7.65 14.09 1.51
CA GLN A 241 6.90 13.00 2.15
C GLN A 241 5.53 13.49 2.64
N PRO A 242 4.46 12.66 2.55
CA PRO A 242 3.15 13.02 3.09
C PRO A 242 3.21 13.18 4.61
N GLY A 243 4.01 12.36 5.32
CA GLY A 243 3.98 12.33 6.79
C GLY A 243 2.67 11.74 7.29
N ASN A 244 2.09 12.33 8.34
CA ASN A 244 0.79 11.91 8.88
C ASN A 244 -0.38 12.17 7.91
N ASP A 245 -0.21 13.05 6.91
CA ASP A 245 -1.22 13.30 5.88
C ASP A 245 -1.36 12.13 4.88
N ILE A 246 -0.62 11.03 5.06
CA ILE A 246 -0.74 9.81 4.24
C ILE A 246 -2.17 9.24 4.25
N ASP A 247 -2.93 9.46 5.33
CA ASP A 247 -4.32 9.05 5.46
C ASP A 247 -5.23 9.62 4.36
N VAL A 248 -4.97 10.87 3.94
CA VAL A 248 -5.70 11.52 2.84
C VAL A 248 -5.52 10.73 1.55
N TYR A 249 -4.30 10.23 1.31
CA TYR A 249 -3.96 9.45 0.10
C TYR A 249 -4.44 8.01 0.15
N LEU A 250 -4.58 7.42 1.34
CA LEU A 250 -5.05 6.06 1.50
C LEU A 250 -6.56 5.93 1.24
N ALA A 251 -7.31 7.03 1.29
CA ALA A 251 -8.77 7.04 1.20
C ALA A 251 -9.37 6.23 0.03
N PRO A 252 -8.85 6.27 -1.21
CA PRO A 252 -9.37 5.44 -2.30
C PRO A 252 -9.16 3.93 -2.06
N LEU A 253 -7.97 3.54 -1.57
CA LEU A 253 -7.67 2.15 -1.24
C LEU A 253 -8.58 1.64 -0.10
N ILE A 254 -8.83 2.49 0.89
CA ILE A 254 -9.71 2.19 2.00
C ILE A 254 -11.15 1.97 1.55
N ASP A 255 -11.64 2.75 0.58
CA ASP A 255 -12.99 2.55 0.04
C ASP A 255 -13.12 1.16 -0.58
N ASP A 256 -12.13 0.72 -1.37
CA ASP A 256 -12.06 -0.65 -1.91
C ASP A 256 -12.02 -1.71 -0.80
N LEU A 257 -11.22 -1.49 0.24
CA LEU A 257 -11.11 -2.42 1.38
C LEU A 257 -12.41 -2.49 2.19
N LYS A 258 -13.11 -1.37 2.37
CA LYS A 258 -14.44 -1.31 3.00
C LYS A 258 -15.47 -2.08 2.19
N LEU A 259 -15.49 -1.88 0.88
CA LEU A 259 -16.39 -2.61 -0.02
C LEU A 259 -16.12 -4.12 0.07
N LEU A 260 -14.85 -4.54 -0.02
CA LEU A 260 -14.44 -5.94 0.12
C LEU A 260 -14.79 -6.53 1.49
N TRP A 261 -14.64 -5.78 2.57
CA TRP A 261 -14.88 -6.29 3.91
C TRP A 261 -16.36 -6.35 4.29
N ASN A 262 -17.13 -5.30 3.99
CA ASN A 262 -18.52 -5.15 4.44
C ASN A 262 -19.51 -5.87 3.53
N GLU A 263 -19.45 -5.60 2.22
CA GLU A 263 -20.39 -6.13 1.22
C GLU A 263 -19.80 -7.38 0.55
N GLY A 264 -18.51 -7.32 0.23
CA GLY A 264 -17.82 -8.28 -0.62
C GLY A 264 -18.09 -8.03 -2.11
N VAL A 265 -17.29 -8.65 -2.97
CA VAL A 265 -17.38 -8.45 -4.42
C VAL A 265 -17.58 -9.79 -5.12
N PRO A 266 -18.60 -9.95 -6.00
CA PRO A 266 -18.78 -11.17 -6.79
C PRO A 266 -17.58 -11.43 -7.71
N MET A 267 -17.07 -12.65 -7.64
CA MET A 267 -15.91 -13.15 -8.38
C MET A 267 -16.19 -14.56 -8.91
N TYR A 268 -15.53 -14.89 -10.02
CA TYR A 268 -15.49 -16.25 -10.57
C TYR A 268 -14.10 -16.83 -10.33
N ASP A 269 -14.04 -18.02 -9.75
CA ASP A 269 -12.80 -18.80 -9.57
C ASP A 269 -12.65 -19.80 -10.72
N ALA A 270 -11.67 -19.56 -11.60
CA ALA A 270 -11.42 -20.41 -12.76
C ALA A 270 -10.87 -21.79 -12.39
N HIS A 271 -10.25 -21.96 -11.22
CA HIS A 271 -9.74 -23.25 -10.79
C HIS A 271 -10.83 -24.17 -10.27
N THR A 272 -11.75 -23.66 -9.45
CA THR A 272 -12.91 -24.44 -8.98
C THR A 272 -14.11 -24.37 -9.92
N LYS A 273 -14.10 -23.45 -10.88
CA LYS A 273 -15.21 -23.14 -11.80
C LYS A 273 -16.49 -22.76 -11.05
N THR A 274 -16.35 -22.01 -9.97
CA THR A 274 -17.47 -21.57 -9.14
C THR A 274 -17.47 -20.07 -8.92
N ASP A 275 -18.67 -19.51 -8.80
CA ASP A 275 -18.86 -18.14 -8.35
C ASP A 275 -18.79 -18.05 -6.82
N PHE A 276 -18.28 -16.94 -6.32
CA PHE A 276 -18.23 -16.64 -4.90
C PHE A 276 -18.16 -15.14 -4.64
N THR A 277 -18.49 -14.73 -3.43
CA THR A 277 -18.34 -13.35 -3.00
C THR A 277 -16.99 -13.19 -2.29
N LEU A 278 -16.04 -12.53 -2.93
CA LEU A 278 -14.73 -12.27 -2.36
C LEU A 278 -14.82 -11.22 -1.24
N ARG A 279 -14.21 -11.55 -0.10
CA ARG A 279 -13.87 -10.58 0.95
C ARG A 279 -12.37 -10.54 1.15
N ALA A 280 -11.88 -9.40 1.63
CA ALA A 280 -10.46 -9.21 1.92
C ALA A 280 -10.27 -8.37 3.18
N MET A 281 -9.14 -8.55 3.85
CA MET A 281 -8.74 -7.75 5.02
C MET A 281 -7.26 -7.41 4.99
N ILE A 282 -6.88 -6.35 5.72
CA ILE A 282 -5.48 -6.11 6.05
C ILE A 282 -5.11 -7.01 7.23
N PHE A 283 -4.20 -7.94 6.98
CA PHE A 283 -3.68 -8.89 7.96
C PHE A 283 -2.58 -8.28 8.82
N CYS A 284 -1.64 -7.56 8.21
CA CYS A 284 -0.60 -6.84 8.91
C CYS A 284 -0.09 -5.67 8.07
N SER A 285 0.72 -4.82 8.68
CA SER A 285 1.50 -3.81 7.99
C SER A 285 3.00 -4.14 8.09
N ILE A 286 3.77 -3.84 7.03
CA ILE A 286 5.23 -4.07 6.98
C ILE A 286 5.90 -2.74 6.72
N ASN A 287 6.39 -2.12 7.80
CA ASN A 287 6.94 -0.78 7.77
C ASN A 287 8.19 -0.72 8.64
N ASP A 288 9.11 0.18 8.30
CA ASP A 288 10.11 0.62 9.27
C ASP A 288 9.45 1.48 10.36
N PHE A 289 10.19 1.74 11.45
CA PHE A 289 9.64 2.50 12.57
C PHE A 289 9.18 3.92 12.17
N PRO A 290 9.91 4.66 11.31
CA PRO A 290 9.44 5.92 10.69
C PRO A 290 8.09 5.84 9.97
N ALA A 291 7.94 4.92 9.01
CA ALA A 291 6.72 4.75 8.25
C ALA A 291 5.57 4.24 9.14
N TYR A 292 5.87 3.42 10.15
CA TYR A 292 4.90 3.03 11.17
C TYR A 292 4.32 4.24 11.91
N GLY A 293 5.14 5.22 12.29
CA GLY A 293 4.65 6.45 12.92
C GLY A 293 3.72 7.27 12.01
N ASN A 294 4.07 7.41 10.74
CA ASN A 294 3.22 8.11 9.77
C ASN A 294 1.90 7.36 9.54
N LEU A 295 1.94 6.03 9.48
CA LEU A 295 0.76 5.20 9.25
C LEU A 295 -0.12 4.96 10.48
N SER A 296 0.39 5.10 11.69
CA SER A 296 -0.41 4.98 12.93
C SER A 296 -0.88 6.35 13.42
N GLY A 297 -0.27 7.42 12.92
CA GLY A 297 -0.36 8.76 13.52
C GLY A 297 0.41 8.87 14.84
N TYR A 298 1.11 7.82 15.29
CA TYR A 298 1.78 7.79 16.58
C TYR A 298 3.12 8.51 16.57
N LYS A 299 3.41 9.19 17.68
CA LYS A 299 4.70 9.86 17.89
C LYS A 299 5.79 8.84 18.19
N ILE A 300 6.53 8.46 17.15
CA ILE A 300 7.66 7.52 17.20
C ILE A 300 9.02 8.15 17.60
N LYS A 301 9.03 9.40 18.07
CA LYS A 301 10.24 10.15 18.45
C LYS A 301 10.01 10.93 19.74
N GLY A 302 11.08 11.39 20.39
CA GLY A 302 10.98 12.21 21.60
C GLY A 302 10.91 11.34 22.85
N GLU A 303 10.03 11.66 23.79
CA GLU A 303 9.97 11.00 25.11
C GLU A 303 9.13 9.72 25.16
N LYS A 304 8.14 9.61 24.25
CA LYS A 304 7.13 8.54 24.26
C LYS A 304 7.12 7.79 22.93
N ALA A 305 8.31 7.39 22.45
CA ALA A 305 8.47 6.84 21.11
C ALA A 305 7.84 5.45 20.89
N CYS A 306 7.59 4.69 21.97
CA CYS A 306 7.07 3.33 21.87
C CYS A 306 5.53 3.28 21.98
N PRO A 307 4.81 2.81 20.95
CA PRO A 307 3.34 2.68 20.97
C PRO A 307 2.82 1.64 21.97
N ILE A 308 3.68 0.71 22.42
CA ILE A 308 3.30 -0.33 23.39
C ILE A 308 3.42 0.21 24.82
N CYS A 309 4.51 0.94 25.11
CA CYS A 309 4.73 1.50 26.43
C CYS A 309 3.84 2.73 26.69
N GLU A 310 3.60 3.54 25.65
CA GLU A 310 3.00 4.89 25.70
C GLU A 310 3.47 5.68 26.94
N GLU A 311 2.55 6.09 27.82
CA GLU A 311 2.75 6.91 29.00
C GLU A 311 3.72 6.30 30.02
N GLU A 312 3.80 4.96 30.11
CA GLU A 312 4.71 4.26 31.04
C GLU A 312 6.17 4.22 30.56
N MET A 313 6.48 4.82 29.40
CA MET A 313 7.86 4.97 28.95
C MET A 313 8.52 6.14 29.69
N THR A 314 9.52 5.90 30.53
CA THR A 314 10.32 6.99 31.11
C THR A 314 11.64 7.13 30.33
N PRO A 315 11.81 8.20 29.54
CA PRO A 315 13.11 8.48 28.92
C PRO A 315 14.05 9.11 29.95
N GLU A 316 15.34 8.90 29.73
CA GLU A 316 16.39 9.67 30.37
C GLU A 316 17.10 10.50 29.29
N TRP A 317 17.23 11.80 29.53
CA TRP A 317 17.93 12.68 28.61
C TRP A 317 19.42 12.66 28.92
N LEU A 318 20.23 12.29 27.92
CA LEU A 318 21.69 12.36 28.03
C LEU A 318 22.18 13.70 27.49
N ASP A 319 22.57 14.61 28.37
CA ASP A 319 22.97 15.98 28.02
C ASP A 319 24.10 16.05 26.99
N TYR A 320 25.13 15.22 27.15
CA TYR A 320 26.29 15.19 26.24
C TYR A 320 25.91 14.74 24.81
N PHE A 321 25.02 13.76 24.69
CA PHE A 321 24.61 13.20 23.41
C PHE A 321 23.38 13.90 22.81
N LYS A 322 22.70 14.73 23.62
CA LYS A 322 21.43 15.39 23.30
C LYS A 322 20.38 14.41 22.77
N LYS A 323 20.22 13.28 23.47
CA LYS A 323 19.33 12.18 23.09
C LYS A 323 18.59 11.62 24.29
N ASN A 324 17.34 11.21 24.05
CA ASN A 324 16.61 10.34 24.97
C ASN A 324 17.11 8.91 24.84
N VAL A 325 17.44 8.30 25.97
CA VAL A 325 17.67 6.87 26.11
C VAL A 325 16.58 6.25 26.96
N TYR A 326 16.31 4.97 26.75
CA TYR A 326 15.23 4.26 27.41
C TYR A 326 15.81 3.05 28.14
N LEU A 327 16.02 3.20 29.45
CA LEU A 327 16.70 2.19 30.25
C LEU A 327 15.76 1.14 30.86
N GLU A 328 14.44 1.32 30.69
CA GLU A 328 13.41 0.47 31.30
C GLU A 328 13.07 -0.80 30.51
N PHE A 329 14.08 -1.52 30.00
CA PHE A 329 13.85 -2.77 29.25
C PHE A 329 13.71 -4.00 30.17
N ARG A 330 14.15 -3.92 31.43
CA ARG A 330 14.13 -5.07 32.36
C ARG A 330 12.72 -5.42 32.84
N LYS A 331 11.75 -4.51 32.75
CA LYS A 331 10.35 -4.77 33.12
C LYS A 331 9.67 -5.83 32.24
N PHE A 332 10.20 -6.08 31.05
CA PHE A 332 9.73 -7.13 30.12
C PHE A 332 10.28 -8.53 30.45
N LEU A 333 11.26 -8.63 31.34
CA LEU A 333 11.80 -9.93 31.77
C LEU A 333 10.85 -10.61 32.78
N PRO A 334 10.85 -11.94 32.88
CA PRO A 334 10.13 -12.66 33.94
C PRO A 334 10.46 -12.11 35.34
N ARG A 335 9.50 -12.12 36.28
CA ARG A 335 9.67 -11.55 37.64
C ARG A 335 10.92 -12.05 38.36
N HIS A 336 11.25 -13.34 38.20
CA HIS A 336 12.39 -13.97 38.87
C HIS A 336 13.68 -13.96 38.03
N HIS A 337 13.70 -13.27 36.89
CA HIS A 337 14.88 -13.24 36.02
C HIS A 337 16.06 -12.55 36.73
N PRO A 338 17.26 -13.18 36.79
CA PRO A 338 18.40 -12.65 37.56
C PRO A 338 18.79 -11.21 37.21
N TYR A 339 18.61 -10.80 35.95
CA TYR A 339 18.98 -9.45 35.50
C TYR A 339 18.14 -8.33 36.13
N ARG A 340 16.95 -8.64 36.66
CA ARG A 340 16.15 -7.66 37.41
C ARG A 340 16.84 -7.20 38.69
N LYS A 341 17.67 -8.04 39.31
CA LYS A 341 18.44 -7.74 40.55
C LYS A 341 19.83 -7.16 40.28
N LYS A 342 20.33 -7.26 39.05
CA LYS A 342 21.63 -6.73 38.65
C LYS A 342 21.57 -5.20 38.59
N LYS A 343 22.07 -4.50 39.62
CA LYS A 343 22.09 -3.03 39.67
C LYS A 343 23.23 -2.44 38.84
N ARG A 344 24.45 -2.91 39.09
CA ARG A 344 25.70 -2.35 38.55
C ARG A 344 25.81 -2.43 37.02
N GLN A 345 25.28 -3.49 36.40
CA GLN A 345 25.32 -3.66 34.94
C GLN A 345 24.23 -2.87 34.18
N PHE A 346 23.32 -2.21 34.89
CA PHE A 346 22.15 -1.54 34.31
C PHE A 346 22.00 -0.14 34.95
N ASN A 347 20.78 0.34 35.17
CA ASN A 347 20.49 1.69 35.65
C ASN A 347 20.61 1.88 37.19
N GLY A 348 21.43 1.08 37.88
CA GLY A 348 21.66 1.22 39.32
C GLY A 348 20.52 0.74 40.24
N CYS A 349 19.33 0.45 39.70
CA CYS A 349 18.15 0.06 40.46
C CYS A 349 17.84 -1.45 40.34
N THR A 350 17.08 -2.00 41.29
CA THR A 350 16.41 -3.30 41.09
C THR A 350 15.10 -3.04 40.34
N GLU A 351 14.74 -3.92 39.39
CA GLU A 351 13.49 -3.79 38.62
C GLU A 351 12.39 -4.72 39.15
N GLU A 352 11.50 -4.17 39.97
CA GLU A 352 10.34 -4.87 40.54
C GLU A 352 9.05 -4.65 39.73
N ARG A 353 9.03 -3.69 38.80
CA ARG A 353 7.81 -3.34 38.05
C ARG A 353 7.50 -4.40 37.00
N GLN A 354 6.25 -4.38 36.56
CA GLN A 354 5.76 -5.24 35.48
C GLN A 354 5.65 -4.42 34.20
N ALA A 355 5.94 -5.05 33.06
CA ALA A 355 5.65 -4.44 31.78
C ALA A 355 4.15 -4.17 31.66
N ARG A 356 3.82 -3.03 31.04
CA ARG A 356 2.45 -2.68 30.68
C ARG A 356 1.80 -3.79 29.87
N THR A 357 0.53 -4.05 30.15
CA THR A 357 -0.29 -4.88 29.25
C THR A 357 -0.66 -4.06 28.01
N PRO A 358 -0.33 -4.49 26.79
CA PRO A 358 -0.71 -3.79 25.57
C PRO A 358 -2.22 -3.55 25.54
N LEU A 359 -2.64 -2.37 25.07
CA LEU A 359 -4.05 -2.08 24.90
C LEU A 359 -4.64 -2.95 23.79
N THR A 360 -5.84 -3.46 24.02
CA THR A 360 -6.62 -4.12 22.97
C THR A 360 -7.04 -3.08 21.93
N GLY A 361 -7.25 -3.49 20.67
CA GLY A 361 -7.66 -2.52 19.65
C GLY A 361 -9.05 -1.90 19.90
N LYS A 362 -9.92 -2.55 20.69
CA LYS A 362 -11.17 -1.92 21.16
C LYS A 362 -10.88 -0.76 22.11
N GLN A 363 -9.96 -0.93 23.07
CA GLN A 363 -9.57 0.15 23.99
C GLN A 363 -8.89 1.30 23.26
N ILE A 364 -8.03 0.99 22.28
CA ILE A 364 -7.40 1.99 21.42
C ILE A 364 -8.49 2.76 20.65
N TYR A 365 -9.42 2.06 20.01
CA TYR A 365 -10.54 2.68 19.28
C TYR A 365 -11.37 3.62 20.18
N GLU A 366 -11.71 3.19 21.40
CA GLU A 366 -12.48 4.02 22.35
C GLU A 366 -11.74 5.29 22.76
N LYS A 367 -10.40 5.24 22.90
CA LYS A 367 -9.59 6.43 23.21
C LYS A 367 -9.61 7.47 22.09
N ILE A 368 -9.73 7.02 20.83
CA ILE A 368 -9.46 7.87 19.67
C ILE A 368 -10.68 8.21 18.81
N LYS A 369 -11.81 7.52 19.00
CA LYS A 369 -12.99 7.64 18.13
C LYS A 369 -13.52 9.09 18.02
N ASN A 370 -13.26 9.92 19.03
CA ASN A 370 -13.72 11.30 19.12
C ASN A 370 -12.63 12.34 18.80
N ILE A 371 -11.43 11.92 18.36
CA ILE A 371 -10.35 12.85 18.02
C ILE A 371 -10.62 13.46 16.64
N GLU A 372 -10.75 14.79 16.59
CA GLU A 372 -10.81 15.52 15.34
C GLU A 372 -9.42 15.63 14.71
N THR A 373 -9.25 15.04 13.53
CA THR A 373 -7.98 15.11 12.78
C THR A 373 -8.07 16.19 11.70
N SER A 374 -7.22 17.22 11.81
CA SER A 374 -7.05 18.21 10.75
C SER A 374 -5.84 17.83 9.88
N TYR A 375 -6.10 17.65 8.59
CA TYR A 375 -5.08 17.34 7.59
C TYR A 375 -4.58 18.60 6.90
N GLY A 376 -3.28 18.65 6.64
CA GLY A 376 -2.68 19.69 5.84
C GLY A 376 -1.45 20.36 6.45
N LYS A 377 -0.57 20.85 5.57
CA LYS A 377 0.70 21.51 5.91
C LYS A 377 0.60 23.04 5.97
N CYS A 378 -0.60 23.57 6.19
CA CYS A 378 -0.82 25.00 6.30
C CYS A 378 -0.09 25.56 7.52
N GLY A 379 0.50 26.76 7.36
CA GLY A 379 1.51 27.33 8.27
C GLY A 379 1.23 27.08 9.75
N LYS A 380 2.31 26.74 10.48
CA LYS A 380 2.34 26.67 11.95
C LYS A 380 1.52 27.83 12.51
N GLN A 381 0.43 27.54 13.22
CA GLN A 381 -0.20 28.57 14.05
C GLN A 381 0.86 29.07 15.04
N GLU A 382 1.16 30.37 14.93
CA GLU A 382 1.99 31.08 15.90
C GLU A 382 1.38 30.95 17.29
N ASN A 383 2.24 30.60 18.26
CA ASN A 383 2.10 30.78 19.70
C ASN A 383 0.68 30.96 20.25
N LYS A 384 0.06 29.84 20.64
CA LYS A 384 -0.68 29.80 21.90
C LYS A 384 0.07 28.91 22.87
N THR A 385 0.76 29.55 23.80
CA THR A 385 1.05 29.02 25.14
C THR A 385 -0.29 28.64 25.79
N LYS A 386 -0.77 27.44 25.45
CA LYS A 386 -1.73 26.71 26.27
C LYS A 386 -0.98 25.51 26.80
N ASP A 387 -1.19 25.25 28.10
CA ASP A 387 -0.49 24.28 28.92
C ASP A 387 -0.16 22.99 28.16
N CYS A 388 1.13 22.86 27.82
CA CYS A 388 1.61 22.05 26.70
C CYS A 388 2.01 20.63 27.14
N SER A 389 1.33 20.07 28.15
CA SER A 389 1.64 18.78 28.75
C SER A 389 0.54 17.71 28.55
N LEU A 390 -0.65 18.10 28.09
CA LEU A 390 -1.78 17.17 27.87
C LEU A 390 -2.37 17.22 26.45
N GLU A 391 -2.36 18.37 25.76
CA GLU A 391 -3.01 18.49 24.44
C GLU A 391 -2.15 17.98 23.26
N LYS A 392 -0.82 17.91 23.40
CA LYS A 392 0.06 17.26 22.39
C LYS A 392 0.35 15.79 22.68
N SER A 393 -0.05 15.34 23.87
CA SER A 393 0.12 13.99 24.40
C SER A 393 -0.92 13.02 23.84
N LEU A 394 -1.99 13.55 23.24
CA LEU A 394 -3.18 12.84 22.77
C LEU A 394 -3.28 12.68 21.25
N ASN A 395 -2.20 12.89 20.50
CA ASN A 395 -2.09 12.41 19.11
C ASN A 395 -1.77 10.89 19.11
N ILE A 396 -2.64 10.14 19.78
CA ILE A 396 -2.47 8.75 20.21
C ILE A 396 -3.09 7.83 19.17
N LEU A 397 -2.29 6.85 18.72
CA LEU A 397 -2.64 5.57 18.07
C LEU A 397 -4.01 5.47 17.38
N GLY A 398 -4.05 5.64 16.06
CA GLY A 398 -5.16 5.16 15.23
C GLY A 398 -6.00 6.24 14.53
N SER A 399 -5.43 7.43 14.28
CA SER A 399 -6.04 8.36 13.31
C SER A 399 -6.04 7.77 11.90
N SER A 400 -5.15 6.81 11.62
CA SER A 400 -5.20 6.13 10.33
C SER A 400 -6.38 5.20 10.26
N ILE A 401 -7.11 5.38 9.17
CA ILE A 401 -8.17 4.48 8.78
C ILE A 401 -7.64 3.04 8.65
N LEU A 402 -6.34 2.85 8.37
CA LEU A 402 -5.72 1.53 8.28
C LEU A 402 -5.64 0.78 9.62
N GLU A 403 -5.37 1.44 10.75
CA GLU A 403 -5.38 0.75 12.05
C GLU A 403 -6.80 0.38 12.51
N ARG A 404 -7.83 1.04 11.96
CA ARG A 404 -9.23 0.58 12.09
C ARG A 404 -9.52 -0.70 11.28
N PHE A 405 -8.69 -1.02 10.28
CA PHE A 405 -8.80 -2.23 9.43
C PHE A 405 -7.78 -3.33 9.76
N VAL A 406 -6.66 -3.00 10.40
CA VAL A 406 -5.65 -3.96 10.87
C VAL A 406 -6.15 -4.52 12.20
N SER A 407 -6.61 -5.77 12.16
CA SER A 407 -7.08 -6.61 13.27
C SER A 407 -6.69 -6.12 14.69
N PRO A 408 -7.67 -5.81 15.58
CA PRO A 408 -7.44 -5.28 16.91
C PRO A 408 -6.95 -6.34 17.90
N THR A 409 -5.84 -7.03 17.64
CA THR A 409 -5.25 -7.98 18.60
C THR A 409 -3.78 -8.22 18.27
N LEU A 410 -2.90 -7.79 19.15
CA LEU A 410 -1.78 -8.62 19.59
C LEU A 410 -2.06 -8.90 21.09
N PRO A 411 -1.89 -10.15 21.57
CA PRO A 411 -2.01 -10.47 22.99
C PRO A 411 -0.95 -9.76 23.84
#